data_AF-A0A9W6M6C5-F1
#
_entry.id   AF-A0A9W6M6C5-F1
#
_cell.length_a   1.000
_cell.length_b   1.000
_cell.length_c   1.000
_cell.angle_alpha   90.00
_cell.angle_beta   90.00
_cell.angle_gamma   90.00
#
_symmetry.space_group_name_H-M   'P 1'
#
loop_
_entity.id
_entity.type
_entity.pdbx_description
1 polymer ?
#
loop_
_entity_poly.entity_id
_entity_poly.type
_entity_poly.pdbx_seq_one_letter_code
_entity_poly.pdbx_strand_id
1 'polypeptide(L)'
;MNALQTMYDAVAAADPRVTDPLATVSRSGANTVLSLSVLITGDEAVSTQTLSAVLRAARDSSIPFDQLDLNARSAANSEQILDLTPASKGLPADANVLAVDGGVTLMRAGLEKIGG
;
A
#
# COMPACT_ATOMS: atom_id res chain seq x y z
N MET A 1 -19.35 -2.33 -9.89
CA MET A 1 -17.96 -2.85 -9.78
C MET A 1 -17.63 -2.99 -8.30
N ASN A 2 -16.90 -4.04 -7.93
CA ASN A 2 -16.46 -4.25 -6.55
C ASN A 2 -15.33 -3.25 -6.24
N ALA A 3 -15.45 -2.46 -5.17
CA ALA A 3 -14.47 -1.45 -4.78
C ALA A 3 -13.05 -2.03 -4.61
N LEU A 4 -12.97 -3.28 -4.14
CA LEU A 4 -11.71 -4.02 -4.04
C LEU A 4 -11.12 -4.32 -5.41
N GLN A 5 -11.96 -4.73 -6.37
CA GLN A 5 -11.49 -5.01 -7.73
C GLN A 5 -10.94 -3.75 -8.40
N THR A 6 -11.62 -2.61 -8.25
CA THR A 6 -11.12 -1.32 -8.78
C THR A 6 -9.76 -0.95 -8.19
N MET A 7 -9.57 -1.17 -6.88
CA MET A 7 -8.27 -0.93 -6.24
C MET A 7 -7.21 -1.91 -6.75
N TYR A 8 -7.54 -3.19 -6.91
CA TYR A 8 -6.62 -4.21 -7.44
C TYR A 8 -6.19 -3.88 -8.86
N ASP A 9 -7.11 -3.48 -9.72
CA ASP A 9 -6.82 -3.08 -11.09
C ASP A 9 -5.92 -1.84 -11.12
N ALA A 10 -6.17 -0.85 -10.26
CA ALA A 10 -5.36 0.35 -10.15
C ALA A 10 -3.94 0.06 -9.60
N VAL A 11 -3.82 -0.84 -8.62
CA VAL A 11 -2.55 -1.30 -8.06
C VAL A 11 -1.75 -2.10 -9.11
N ALA A 12 -2.39 -2.97 -9.87
CA ALA A 12 -1.74 -3.72 -10.94
C ALA A 12 -1.33 -2.82 -12.13
N ALA A 13 -2.10 -1.77 -12.42
CA ALA A 13 -1.76 -0.78 -13.45
C ALA A 13 -0.61 0.14 -13.02
N ALA A 14 -0.41 0.34 -11.71
CA ALA A 14 0.63 1.20 -11.16
C ALA A 14 2.05 0.66 -11.38
N ASP A 15 2.24 -0.66 -11.28
CA ASP A 15 3.51 -1.33 -11.55
C ASP A 15 3.25 -2.76 -12.04
N PRO A 16 3.74 -3.15 -13.24
CA PRO A 16 3.51 -4.48 -13.81
C PRO A 16 4.13 -5.62 -12.99
N ARG A 17 5.02 -5.31 -12.04
CA ARG A 17 5.58 -6.28 -11.11
C ARG A 17 4.60 -6.62 -9.98
N VAL A 18 3.59 -5.80 -9.73
CA VAL A 18 2.62 -6.05 -8.67
C VAL A 18 1.61 -7.09 -9.14
N THR A 19 1.46 -8.14 -8.34
CA THR A 19 0.58 -9.27 -8.59
C THR A 19 -0.19 -9.62 -7.31
N ASP A 20 -1.34 -10.27 -7.50
CA ASP A 20 -2.19 -10.81 -6.43
C ASP A 20 -2.40 -9.87 -5.21
N PRO A 21 -2.90 -8.64 -5.42
CA PRO A 21 -3.18 -7.74 -4.31
C PRO A 21 -4.29 -8.33 -3.44
N LEU A 22 -4.02 -8.47 -2.15
CA LEU A 22 -4.97 -8.94 -1.15
C LEU A 22 -5.25 -7.83 -0.15
N ALA A 23 -6.50 -7.39 -0.08
CA ALA A 23 -6.96 -6.44 0.91
C ALA A 23 -7.99 -7.04 1.87
N THR A 24 -7.84 -6.69 3.14
CA THR A 24 -8.80 -7.00 4.19
C THR A 24 -9.14 -5.74 4.96
N VAL A 25 -10.40 -5.62 5.36
CA VAL A 25 -10.86 -4.52 6.22
C VAL A 25 -11.20 -5.11 7.58
N SER A 26 -10.63 -4.53 8.62
CA SER A 26 -10.84 -4.95 9.99
C SER A 26 -11.14 -3.75 10.90
N ARG A 27 -11.69 -4.01 12.09
CA ARG A 27 -11.80 -3.00 13.14
C ARG A 27 -10.74 -3.23 14.20
N SER A 28 -9.98 -2.19 14.50
CA SER A 28 -9.02 -2.15 15.61
C SER A 28 -9.41 -1.01 16.54
N GLY A 29 -10.05 -1.34 17.67
CA GLY A 29 -10.64 -0.35 18.58
C GLY A 29 -11.72 0.48 17.88
N ALA A 30 -11.53 1.80 17.85
CA ALA A 30 -12.42 2.74 17.17
C ALA A 30 -12.09 2.93 15.68
N ASN A 31 -10.95 2.42 15.21
CA ASN A 31 -10.47 2.64 13.84
C ASN A 31 -10.85 1.48 12.93
N THR A 32 -11.24 1.82 11.71
CA THR A 32 -11.34 0.91 10.58
C THR A 32 -9.98 0.84 9.89
N VAL A 33 -9.37 -0.34 9.86
CA VAL A 33 -8.05 -0.56 9.29
C VAL A 33 -8.21 -1.31 7.96
N LEU A 34 -7.70 -0.73 6.89
CA LEU A 34 -7.50 -1.41 5.62
C LEU A 34 -6.09 -1.99 5.63
N SER A 35 -5.98 -3.32 5.60
CA SER A 35 -4.70 -4.01 5.45
C SER A 35 -4.56 -4.45 4.01
N LEU A 36 -3.54 -3.93 3.31
CA LEU A 36 -3.23 -4.25 1.93
C LEU A 36 -1.90 -5.00 1.88
N SER A 37 -1.90 -6.20 1.30
CA SER A 37 -0.70 -6.95 0.96
C SER A 37 -0.57 -7.03 -0.55
N VAL A 38 0.61 -6.76 -1.07
CA VAL A 38 0.92 -6.90 -2.51
C VAL A 38 2.07 -7.87 -2.71
N LEU A 39 2.02 -8.70 -3.75
CA LEU A 39 3.17 -9.49 -4.19
C LEU A 39 3.90 -8.74 -5.30
N ILE A 40 5.22 -8.63 -5.20
CA ILE A 40 6.06 -7.95 -6.19
C ILE A 40 6.98 -8.98 -6.83
N THR A 41 6.94 -9.07 -8.16
CA THR A 41 7.82 -9.93 -8.95
C THR A 41 9.16 -9.25 -9.22
N GLY A 42 10.22 -10.04 -9.33
CA GLY A 42 11.58 -9.55 -9.56
C GLY A 42 12.32 -9.20 -8.27
N ASP A 43 13.64 -9.02 -8.39
CA ASP A 43 14.54 -8.82 -7.25
C ASP A 43 14.85 -7.34 -6.97
N GLU A 44 14.25 -6.44 -7.74
CA GLU A 44 14.45 -5.01 -7.60
C GLU A 44 13.75 -4.46 -6.36
N ALA A 45 14.41 -3.51 -5.69
CA ALA A 45 13.80 -2.80 -4.57
C ALA A 45 12.53 -2.04 -5.01
N VAL A 46 11.56 -1.95 -4.10
CA VAL A 46 10.34 -1.17 -4.32
C VAL A 46 10.72 0.30 -4.42
N SER A 47 10.29 0.96 -5.50
CA SER A 47 10.58 2.38 -5.70
C SER A 47 9.53 3.25 -4.99
N THR A 48 9.90 4.50 -4.65
CA THR A 48 8.94 5.50 -4.17
C THR A 48 7.76 5.68 -5.12
N GLN A 49 8.00 5.58 -6.43
CA GLN A 49 6.94 5.70 -7.44
C GLN A 49 5.93 4.54 -7.32
N THR A 50 6.42 3.31 -7.20
CA THR A 50 5.60 2.11 -6.99
C THR A 50 4.76 2.27 -5.73
N LEU A 51 5.41 2.61 -4.61
CA LEU A 51 4.75 2.81 -3.32
C LEU A 51 3.69 3.92 -3.40
N SER A 52 4.02 5.07 -3.97
CA SER A 52 3.09 6.20 -4.12
C SER A 52 1.85 5.81 -4.93
N ALA A 53 2.02 5.04 -6.00
CA ALA A 53 0.93 4.65 -6.86
C ALA A 53 -0.01 3.62 -6.19
N VAL A 54 0.53 2.65 -5.43
CA VAL A 54 -0.26 1.74 -4.58
C VAL A 54 -1.05 2.52 -3.53
N LEU A 55 -0.43 3.50 -2.88
CA LEU A 55 -1.08 4.34 -1.88
C LEU A 55 -2.19 5.20 -2.51
N ARG A 56 -1.99 5.78 -3.70
CA ARG A 56 -3.04 6.49 -4.45
C ARG A 56 -4.20 5.57 -4.81
N ALA A 57 -3.95 4.35 -5.25
CA ALA A 57 -5.01 3.39 -5.55
C ALA A 57 -5.86 3.06 -4.32
N ALA A 58 -5.23 2.90 -3.14
CA ALA A 58 -5.95 2.73 -1.88
C ALA A 58 -6.75 3.99 -1.49
N ARG A 59 -6.18 5.18 -1.71
CA ARG A 59 -6.87 6.46 -1.50
C ARG A 59 -8.11 6.58 -2.38
N ASP A 60 -7.99 6.30 -3.67
CA ASP A 60 -9.07 6.50 -4.64
C ASP A 60 -10.10 5.36 -4.61
N SER A 61 -9.86 4.30 -3.83
CA SER A 61 -10.84 3.26 -3.55
C SER A 61 -12.03 3.82 -2.76
N SER A 62 -13.23 3.31 -3.05
CA SER A 62 -14.45 3.67 -2.29
C SER A 62 -14.57 2.91 -0.95
N ILE A 63 -13.47 2.33 -0.46
CA ILE A 63 -13.45 1.54 0.78
C ILE A 63 -13.29 2.51 1.94
N PRO A 64 -14.22 2.53 2.91
CA PRO A 64 -14.07 3.38 4.08
C PRO A 64 -13.03 2.79 5.03
N PHE A 65 -12.01 3.59 5.38
CA PHE A 65 -11.00 3.25 6.38
C PHE A 65 -10.41 4.51 7.02
N ASP A 66 -9.93 4.36 8.25
CA ASP A 66 -9.25 5.41 9.02
C ASP A 66 -7.72 5.30 8.91
N GLN A 67 -7.23 4.06 8.82
CA GLN A 67 -5.81 3.70 8.72
C GLN A 67 -5.58 2.70 7.60
N LEU A 68 -4.48 2.86 6.86
CA LEU A 68 -3.96 1.90 5.90
C LEU A 68 -2.69 1.28 6.46
N ASP A 69 -2.64 -0.05 6.46
CA ASP A 69 -1.42 -0.83 6.66
C ASP A 69 -1.08 -1.52 5.34
N LEU A 70 0.08 -1.22 4.78
CA LEU A 70 0.55 -1.77 3.52
C LEU A 70 1.85 -2.56 3.73
N ASN A 71 1.84 -3.81 3.27
CA ASN A 71 3.03 -4.66 3.23
C ASN A 71 3.26 -5.14 1.80
N ALA A 72 4.52 -5.20 1.39
CA ALA A 72 4.93 -5.82 0.14
C ALA A 72 5.67 -7.13 0.43
N ARG A 73 5.43 -8.16 -0.39
CA ARG A 73 6.13 -9.44 -0.28
C ARG A 73 6.68 -9.87 -1.63
N SER A 74 7.71 -10.72 -1.61
CA SER A 74 8.26 -11.30 -2.84
C SER A 74 7.26 -12.27 -3.46
N ALA A 75 7.02 -12.16 -4.77
CA ALA A 75 6.24 -13.16 -5.50
C ALA A 75 6.97 -14.51 -5.59
N ALA A 76 8.31 -14.51 -5.54
CA ALA A 76 9.12 -15.74 -5.52
C ALA A 76 9.12 -16.42 -4.14
N ASN A 77 8.87 -15.66 -3.07
CA ASN A 77 8.72 -16.16 -1.71
C ASN A 77 7.71 -15.29 -0.93
N SER A 78 6.46 -15.75 -0.82
CA SER A 78 5.36 -15.02 -0.17
C SER A 78 5.52 -14.88 1.35
N GLU A 79 6.53 -15.48 1.96
CA GLU A 79 6.90 -15.28 3.37
C GLU A 79 7.92 -14.15 3.55
N GLN A 80 8.62 -13.77 2.47
CA GLN A 80 9.61 -12.70 2.49
C GLN A 80 8.94 -11.33 2.37
N ILE A 81 8.98 -10.55 3.46
CA ILE A 81 8.58 -9.14 3.46
C ILE A 81 9.66 -8.32 2.75
N LEU A 82 9.25 -7.47 1.81
CA LEU A 82 10.12 -6.52 1.12
C LEU A 82 10.20 -5.23 1.94
N ASP A 83 11.40 -4.65 2.06
CA ASP A 83 11.58 -3.42 2.82
C ASP A 83 11.07 -2.19 2.04
N LEU A 84 9.96 -1.61 2.51
CA LEU A 84 9.40 -0.38 1.97
C LEU A 84 10.04 0.91 2.54
N THR A 85 10.94 0.79 3.52
CA THR A 85 11.58 1.95 4.19
C THR A 85 12.34 2.87 3.22
N PRO A 86 13.08 2.38 2.22
CA PRO A 86 13.72 3.25 1.23
C PRO A 86 12.70 3.99 0.37
N ALA A 87 11.62 3.33 -0.03
CA ALA A 87 10.56 3.91 -0.83
C ALA A 87 9.79 4.99 -0.07
N SER A 88 9.53 4.78 1.22
CA SER A 88 8.76 5.70 2.07
C SER A 88 9.48 7.03 2.32
N LYS A 89 10.82 7.04 2.32
CA LYS A 89 11.63 8.27 2.45
C LYS A 89 11.42 9.28 1.32
N GLY A 90 10.95 8.83 0.15
CA GLY A 90 10.63 9.70 -0.96
C GLY A 90 9.20 10.26 -0.93
N LEU A 91 8.38 9.86 0.05
CA LEU A 91 7.01 10.36 0.19
C LEU A 91 6.99 11.75 0.86
N PRO A 92 5.90 12.54 0.67
CA PRO A 92 5.74 13.82 1.34
C PRO A 92 5.83 13.68 2.86
N ALA A 93 6.63 14.54 3.51
CA ALA A 93 6.84 14.47 4.95
C ALA A 93 5.55 14.70 5.76
N ASP A 94 4.62 15.50 5.23
CA ASP A 94 3.32 15.78 5.84
C ASP A 94 2.30 14.65 5.68
N ALA A 95 2.63 13.59 4.92
CA ALA A 95 1.85 12.36 4.87
C ALA A 95 1.97 11.51 6.14
N ASN A 96 2.93 11.84 7.03
CA ASN A 96 3.17 11.15 8.31
C ASN A 96 3.26 9.62 8.19
N VAL A 97 3.96 9.14 7.16
CA VAL A 97 4.11 7.71 6.91
C VAL A 97 5.03 7.09 7.96
N LEU A 98 4.53 6.05 8.61
CA LEU A 98 5.30 5.22 9.53
C LEU A 98 5.78 3.99 8.77
N ALA A 99 7.10 3.86 8.57
CA ALA A 99 7.69 2.65 8.01
C ALA A 99 8.28 1.80 9.15
N VAL A 100 7.74 0.59 9.33
CA VAL A 100 8.13 -0.33 10.41
C VAL A 100 8.07 -1.76 9.88
N ASP A 101 9.08 -2.57 10.20
CA ASP A 101 9.17 -4.00 9.85
C ASP A 101 8.96 -4.31 8.35
N GLY A 102 9.44 -3.40 7.48
CA GLY A 102 9.31 -3.51 6.02
C GLY A 102 7.93 -3.11 5.47
N GLY A 103 6.96 -2.84 6.33
CA GLY A 103 5.65 -2.28 5.98
C GLY A 103 5.60 -0.76 6.03
N VAL A 104 4.47 -0.20 5.59
CA VAL A 104 4.12 1.20 5.85
C VAL A 104 2.71 1.31 6.42
N THR A 105 2.56 2.18 7.41
CA THR A 105 1.28 2.53 8.03
C THR A 105 1.08 4.03 7.93
N LEU A 106 -0.15 4.44 7.60
CA LEU A 106 -0.53 5.84 7.53
C LEU A 106 -2.03 6.03 7.72
N MET A 107 -2.38 7.17 8.31
CA MET A 107 -3.77 7.58 8.45
C MET A 107 -4.34 8.01 7.10
N ARG A 108 -5.65 7.88 6.94
CA ARG A 108 -6.37 8.35 5.74
C ARG A 108 -6.05 9.81 5.41
N ALA A 109 -5.96 10.68 6.42
CA ALA A 109 -5.57 12.08 6.23
C ALA A 109 -4.16 12.26 5.64
N GLY A 110 -3.24 11.34 5.93
CA GLY A 110 -1.90 11.32 5.35
C GLY A 110 -1.90 10.87 3.88
N LEU A 111 -2.77 9.92 3.51
CA LEU A 111 -2.96 9.51 2.11
C LEU A 111 -3.41 10.65 1.21
N GLU A 112 -4.22 11.59 1.72
CA GLU A 112 -4.63 12.78 0.97
C GLU A 112 -3.45 13.70 0.61
N LYS A 113 -2.29 13.54 1.28
CA LYS A 113 -1.04 14.24 0.95
C LYS A 113 -0.21 13.52 -0.12
N ILE A 114 -0.48 12.24 -0.35
CA ILE A 114 0.24 11.42 -1.33
C ILE A 114 -0.32 11.72 -2.71
N GLY A 115 0.22 12.79 -3.31
CA GLY A 115 0.13 13.06 -4.74
C GLY A 115 -1.21 13.58 -5.24
N GLY A 116 -1.19 14.84 -5.67
CA GLY A 116 -2.07 15.32 -6.75
C GLY A 116 -1.71 14.70 -8.10
#